data_AF-Q4DX18-F1
#
_entry.id   AF-Q4DX18-F1
#
_cell.length_a   1.000
_cell.length_b   1.000
_cell.length_c   1.000
_cell.angle_alpha   90.00
_cell.angle_beta   90.00
_cell.angle_gamma   90.00
#
_symmetry.space_group_name_H-M   'P 1'
#
loop_
_entity.id
_entity.type
_entity.pdbx_description
1 polymer ?
#
loop_
_entity_poly.entity_id
_entity_poly.type
_entity_poly.pdbx_seq_one_letter_code
_entity_poly.pdbx_strand_id
1 'polypeptide(L)'
;MCRRWFGLALLPRGLRRLSGFGSVLGTGTVPHELMRTLQEELKEEERRRQGGIGEALRNCIGQSELDHLESPEADAAQRRKLDLMVESLFSRLPLPEDPMKAALAPTEEELKKREECEVLKEAVREQYMRQKASNAAEEARLSRAMKRYEVVAERGANSDIPEHMETPGEMNELRQEIENLKHQLTKLEKLLDSKVRGQCT
;
A
#
# COMPACT_ATOMS: atom_id res chain seq x y z
N MET A 1 -38.44 -24.96 -35.59
CA MET A 1 -38.90 -24.24 -34.40
C MET A 1 -38.46 -25.00 -33.16
N CYS A 2 -37.61 -24.41 -32.32
CA CYS A 2 -37.61 -24.51 -30.85
C CYS A 2 -36.50 -23.61 -30.30
N ARG A 3 -36.79 -23.00 -29.15
CA ARG A 3 -36.21 -21.77 -28.63
C ARG A 3 -34.93 -22.00 -27.83
N ARG A 4 -34.11 -20.95 -27.78
CA ARG A 4 -32.99 -20.71 -26.85
C ARG A 4 -33.34 -21.09 -25.41
N TRP A 5 -32.53 -21.96 -24.81
CA TRP A 5 -32.50 -22.23 -23.37
C TRP A 5 -31.05 -22.28 -22.91
N PHE A 6 -30.49 -21.12 -22.59
CA PHE A 6 -29.46 -21.00 -21.55
C PHE A 6 -29.75 -19.70 -20.81
N GLY A 7 -30.91 -19.70 -20.16
CA GLY A 7 -31.12 -18.82 -19.03
C GLY A 7 -30.17 -19.29 -17.94
N LEU A 8 -29.07 -18.54 -17.77
CA LEU A 8 -28.37 -18.43 -16.51
C LEU A 8 -29.40 -18.53 -15.40
N ALA A 9 -29.26 -19.57 -14.58
CA ALA A 9 -30.12 -19.84 -13.46
C ALA A 9 -30.28 -18.54 -12.67
N LEU A 10 -31.43 -17.89 -12.87
CA LEU A 10 -31.87 -16.78 -12.06
C LEU A 10 -31.86 -17.34 -10.64
N LEU A 11 -30.93 -16.85 -9.82
CA LEU A 11 -31.05 -16.87 -8.37
C LEU A 11 -32.52 -16.67 -8.04
N PRO A 12 -33.14 -17.56 -7.26
CA PRO A 12 -34.57 -17.53 -7.07
C PRO A 12 -34.96 -16.13 -6.61
N ARG A 13 -35.76 -15.47 -7.46
CA ARG A 13 -36.68 -14.40 -7.05
C ARG A 13 -37.64 -15.02 -6.05
N GLY A 14 -37.13 -15.22 -4.85
CA GLY A 14 -37.74 -15.92 -3.72
C GLY A 14 -37.58 -15.14 -2.43
N LEU A 15 -37.06 -13.90 -2.48
CA LEU A 15 -37.36 -12.87 -1.47
C LEU A 15 -38.82 -12.42 -1.59
N ARG A 16 -39.75 -13.39 -1.61
CA ARG A 16 -41.14 -13.17 -1.20
C ARG A 16 -41.08 -12.92 0.29
N ARG A 17 -41.06 -11.63 0.63
CA ARG A 17 -41.49 -11.07 1.91
C ARG A 17 -41.28 -12.02 3.10
N LEU A 18 -40.16 -11.88 3.81
CA LEU A 18 -40.07 -12.27 5.22
C LEU A 18 -40.90 -11.31 6.11
N SER A 19 -42.09 -10.94 5.64
CA SER A 19 -43.15 -10.24 6.38
C SER A 19 -43.94 -11.27 7.17
N GLY A 20 -43.25 -11.98 8.06
CA GLY A 20 -43.84 -13.04 8.88
C GLY A 20 -43.12 -13.28 10.20
N PHE A 21 -42.12 -12.46 10.55
CA PHE A 21 -41.55 -12.45 11.89
C PHE A 21 -42.60 -11.88 12.85
N GLY A 22 -43.41 -12.77 13.42
CA GLY A 22 -44.19 -12.46 14.62
C GLY A 22 -43.25 -12.30 15.80
N SER A 23 -43.53 -11.32 16.65
CA SER A 23 -42.90 -11.21 17.97
C SER A 23 -43.99 -11.50 18.99
N VAL A 24 -43.81 -12.55 19.80
CA VAL A 24 -44.64 -12.80 20.98
C VAL A 24 -43.73 -12.58 22.18
N LEU A 25 -44.05 -11.59 23.02
CA LEU A 25 -43.25 -11.22 24.20
C LEU A 25 -41.78 -10.88 23.89
N GLY A 26 -41.50 -10.29 22.73
CA GLY A 26 -40.17 -9.76 22.39
C GLY A 26 -39.19 -10.76 21.78
N THR A 27 -39.49 -12.06 21.77
CA THR A 27 -38.68 -13.05 21.04
C THR A 27 -39.20 -13.20 19.61
N GLY A 28 -38.36 -12.91 18.63
CA GLY A 28 -38.69 -13.06 17.22
C GLY A 28 -38.86 -14.54 16.86
N THR A 29 -40.06 -14.94 16.45
CA THR A 29 -40.28 -16.31 15.97
C THR A 29 -39.90 -16.39 14.49
N VAL A 30 -38.99 -17.29 14.16
CA VAL A 30 -38.62 -17.60 12.77
C VAL A 30 -39.76 -18.41 12.12
N PRO A 31 -40.20 -18.06 10.91
CA PRO A 31 -41.22 -18.84 10.21
C PRO A 31 -40.78 -20.30 10.03
N HIS A 32 -41.65 -21.25 10.40
CA HIS A 32 -41.39 -22.69 10.30
C HIS A 32 -41.00 -23.11 8.88
N GLU A 33 -41.57 -22.47 7.85
CA GLU A 33 -41.24 -22.77 6.45
C GLU A 33 -39.76 -22.52 6.13
N LEU A 34 -39.19 -21.41 6.63
CA LEU A 34 -37.77 -21.09 6.43
C LEU A 34 -36.85 -22.09 7.11
N MET A 35 -37.21 -22.54 8.32
CA MET A 35 -36.43 -23.57 9.01
C MET A 35 -36.43 -24.90 8.26
N ARG A 36 -37.56 -25.25 7.64
CA ARG A 36 -37.68 -26.47 6.84
C ARG A 36 -36.85 -26.39 5.56
N THR A 37 -36.89 -25.26 4.84
CA THR A 37 -36.08 -25.10 3.62
C THR A 37 -34.59 -25.19 3.91
N LEU A 38 -34.13 -24.55 5.00
CA LEU A 38 -32.71 -24.62 5.40
C LEU A 38 -32.28 -26.04 5.79
N GLN A 39 -33.15 -26.84 6.41
CA GLN A 39 -32.85 -28.24 6.70
C GLN A 39 -32.80 -29.11 5.43
N GLU A 40 -33.66 -28.85 4.45
CA GLU A 40 -33.67 -29.56 3.17
C GLU A 40 -32.42 -29.23 2.34
N GLU A 41 -32.01 -27.96 2.29
CA GLU A 41 -30.78 -27.50 1.64
C GLU A 41 -29.52 -28.12 2.26
N LEU A 42 -29.44 -28.18 3.60
CA LEU A 42 -28.30 -28.79 4.29
C LEU A 42 -28.16 -30.29 3.95
N LYS A 43 -29.27 -31.02 3.87
CA LYS A 43 -29.28 -32.44 3.49
C LYS A 43 -28.90 -32.66 2.03
N GLU A 44 -29.25 -31.74 1.14
CA GLU A 44 -28.85 -31.82 -0.26
C GLU A 44 -27.34 -31.57 -0.43
N GLU A 45 -26.79 -30.60 0.30
CA GLU A 45 -25.36 -30.28 0.28
C GLU A 45 -24.50 -31.44 0.84
N GLU A 46 -24.95 -32.12 1.90
CA GLU A 46 -24.29 -33.33 2.40
C GLU A 46 -24.25 -34.46 1.38
N ARG A 47 -25.33 -34.65 0.60
CA ARG A 47 -25.34 -35.65 -0.50
C ARG A 47 -24.34 -35.30 -1.60
N ARG A 48 -24.18 -34.01 -1.94
CA ARG A 48 -23.19 -33.57 -2.94
C ARG A 48 -21.76 -33.87 -2.49
N ARG A 49 -21.46 -33.74 -1.19
CA ARG A 49 -20.15 -34.07 -0.63
C ARG A 49 -19.85 -35.57 -0.58
N GLN A 50 -20.87 -36.43 -0.58
CA GLN A 50 -20.69 -37.89 -0.62
C GLN A 50 -20.28 -38.40 -2.01
N GLY A 51 -20.45 -37.61 -3.07
CA GLY A 51 -19.83 -37.86 -4.36
C GLY A 51 -18.31 -37.68 -4.24
N GLY A 52 -17.59 -38.79 -4.09
CA GLY A 52 -16.15 -38.78 -3.79
C GLY A 52 -15.33 -37.99 -4.83
N ILE A 53 -14.25 -37.35 -4.35
CA ILE A 53 -13.28 -36.54 -5.11
C ILE A 53 -12.84 -37.19 -6.44
N GLY A 54 -12.84 -38.52 -6.53
CA GLY A 54 -12.50 -39.27 -7.74
C GLY A 54 -13.47 -39.09 -8.92
N GLU A 55 -14.77 -38.91 -8.68
CA GLU A 55 -15.74 -38.62 -9.76
C GLU A 55 -15.59 -37.19 -10.28
N ALA A 56 -15.28 -36.23 -9.40
CA ALA A 56 -15.02 -34.86 -9.80
C ALA A 56 -13.80 -34.76 -10.73
N LEU A 57 -12.68 -35.41 -10.41
CA LEU A 57 -11.48 -35.40 -11.26
C LEU A 57 -11.71 -36.08 -12.62
N ARG A 58 -12.45 -37.20 -12.64
CA ARG A 58 -12.73 -37.94 -13.88
C ARG A 58 -13.70 -37.19 -14.81
N ASN A 59 -14.57 -36.34 -14.25
CA ASN A 59 -15.46 -35.47 -15.01
C ASN A 59 -14.78 -34.16 -15.45
N CYS A 60 -13.79 -33.67 -14.68
CA CYS A 60 -13.09 -32.42 -15.00
C CYS A 60 -12.10 -32.56 -16.16
N ILE A 61 -11.46 -33.72 -16.34
CA ILE A 61 -10.72 -34.03 -17.57
C ILE A 61 -11.74 -34.53 -18.59
N GLY A 62 -12.64 -33.64 -19.00
CA GLY A 62 -13.69 -33.95 -19.96
C GLY A 62 -13.06 -34.42 -21.26
N GLN A 63 -13.49 -35.58 -21.75
CA GLN A 63 -13.11 -36.17 -23.04
C GLN A 63 -13.10 -35.12 -24.18
N SER A 64 -14.00 -34.14 -24.09
CA SER A 64 -14.13 -33.02 -25.03
C SER A 64 -12.90 -32.13 -25.26
N GLU A 65 -11.95 -32.05 -24.32
CA GLU A 65 -10.76 -31.22 -24.52
C GLU A 65 -9.72 -31.92 -25.42
N LEU A 66 -9.72 -33.25 -25.52
CA LEU A 66 -8.77 -34.02 -26.34
C LEU A 66 -9.35 -34.57 -27.64
N ASP A 67 -10.67 -34.52 -27.84
CA ASP A 67 -11.36 -34.99 -29.07
C ASP A 67 -10.79 -34.40 -30.38
N HIS A 68 -10.14 -33.24 -30.33
CA HIS A 68 -9.52 -32.60 -31.51
C HIS A 68 -8.23 -33.29 -32.00
N LEU A 69 -7.57 -34.10 -31.15
CA LEU A 69 -6.35 -34.84 -31.52
C LEU A 69 -6.65 -36.20 -32.16
N GLU A 70 -7.89 -36.67 -32.11
CA GLU A 70 -8.28 -38.01 -32.55
C GLU A 70 -8.40 -38.12 -34.08
N SER A 71 -8.62 -37.00 -34.79
CA SER A 71 -8.75 -36.96 -36.24
C SER A 71 -8.48 -35.56 -36.81
N PRO A 72 -7.85 -35.41 -38.00
CA PRO A 72 -7.69 -34.11 -38.65
C PRO A 72 -9.02 -33.39 -38.94
N GLU A 73 -10.12 -34.13 -39.10
CA GLU A 73 -11.46 -33.53 -39.25
C GLU A 73 -11.95 -32.89 -37.94
N ALA A 74 -11.65 -33.52 -36.79
CA ALA A 74 -11.98 -32.99 -35.47
C ALA A 74 -11.12 -31.77 -35.12
N ASP A 75 -9.84 -31.77 -35.49
CA ASP A 75 -8.97 -30.59 -35.37
C ASP A 75 -9.51 -29.42 -36.20
N ALA A 76 -9.92 -29.67 -37.45
CA ALA A 76 -10.52 -28.64 -38.29
C ALA A 76 -11.84 -28.08 -37.71
N ALA A 77 -12.67 -28.94 -37.12
CA ALA A 77 -13.90 -28.52 -36.44
C ALA A 77 -13.61 -27.67 -35.19
N GLN A 78 -12.62 -28.06 -34.39
CA GLN A 78 -12.18 -27.32 -33.21
C GLN A 78 -11.57 -25.97 -33.58
N ARG A 79 -10.73 -25.90 -34.61
CA ARG A 79 -10.20 -24.63 -35.14
C ARG A 79 -11.31 -23.68 -35.56
N ARG A 80 -12.29 -24.16 -36.33
CA ARG A 80 -13.48 -23.36 -36.69
C ARG A 80 -14.24 -22.86 -35.46
N LYS A 81 -14.38 -23.71 -34.43
CA LYS A 81 -15.02 -23.32 -33.16
C LYS A 81 -14.22 -22.22 -32.45
N LEU A 82 -12.89 -22.34 -32.41
CA LEU A 82 -12.00 -21.33 -31.84
C LEU A 82 -12.07 -20.02 -32.62
N ASP A 83 -12.03 -20.06 -33.96
CA ASP A 83 -12.16 -18.88 -34.81
C ASP A 83 -13.49 -18.15 -34.55
N LEU A 84 -14.60 -18.89 -34.48
CA LEU A 84 -15.92 -18.32 -34.12
C LEU A 84 -15.95 -17.73 -32.71
N MET A 85 -15.27 -18.35 -31.74
CA MET A 85 -15.16 -17.80 -30.38
C MET A 85 -14.33 -16.52 -30.37
N VAL A 86 -13.23 -16.48 -31.10
CA VAL A 86 -12.36 -15.32 -31.26
C VAL A 86 -13.11 -14.17 -31.93
N GLU A 87 -13.78 -14.42 -33.05
CA GLU A 87 -14.66 -13.45 -33.73
C GLU A 87 -15.79 -12.97 -32.81
N SER A 88 -16.42 -13.88 -32.04
CA SER A 88 -17.44 -13.52 -31.06
C SER A 88 -16.89 -12.65 -29.92
N LEU A 89 -15.63 -12.82 -29.52
CA LEU A 89 -15.02 -12.02 -28.48
C LEU A 89 -14.66 -10.64 -29.01
N PHE A 90 -13.99 -10.57 -30.16
CA PHE A 90 -13.60 -9.31 -30.78
C PHE A 90 -14.78 -8.52 -31.36
N SER A 91 -15.90 -9.15 -31.69
CA SER A 91 -17.14 -8.43 -32.05
C SER A 91 -17.85 -7.81 -30.84
N ARG A 92 -17.62 -8.33 -29.63
CA ARG A 92 -18.18 -7.78 -28.39
C ARG A 92 -17.27 -6.75 -27.73
N LEU A 93 -15.96 -6.88 -27.93
CA LEU A 93 -14.98 -5.94 -27.43
C LEU A 93 -14.86 -4.78 -28.42
N PRO A 94 -15.16 -3.53 -28.05
CA PRO A 94 -14.90 -2.40 -28.92
C PRO A 94 -13.39 -2.34 -29.16
N LEU A 95 -12.95 -2.68 -30.37
CA LEU A 95 -11.57 -2.48 -30.76
C LEU A 95 -11.30 -0.97 -30.76
N PRO A 96 -10.19 -0.51 -30.16
CA PRO A 96 -9.83 0.89 -30.20
C PRO A 96 -9.62 1.35 -31.65
N GLU A 97 -10.04 2.58 -31.97
CA GLU A 97 -9.85 3.19 -33.30
C GLU A 97 -8.36 3.23 -33.69
N ASP A 98 -7.48 3.41 -32.70
CA ASP A 98 -6.03 3.38 -32.85
C ASP A 98 -5.40 2.40 -31.84
N PRO A 99 -5.04 1.17 -32.27
CA PRO A 99 -4.47 0.16 -31.40
C PRO A 99 -3.09 0.54 -30.87
N MET A 100 -2.30 1.31 -31.63
CA MET A 100 -0.95 1.71 -31.21
C MET A 100 -1.04 2.72 -30.08
N LYS A 101 -1.95 3.69 -30.19
CA LYS A 101 -2.19 4.67 -29.12
C LYS A 101 -2.72 4.02 -27.85
N ALA A 102 -3.63 3.05 -27.97
CA ALA A 102 -4.15 2.32 -26.81
C ALA A 102 -3.08 1.47 -26.11
N ALA A 103 -2.20 0.81 -26.87
CA ALA A 103 -1.09 0.03 -26.31
C ALA A 103 -0.03 0.90 -25.62
N LEU A 104 0.16 2.14 -26.08
CA LEU A 104 1.09 3.12 -25.49
C LEU A 104 0.46 4.04 -24.44
N ALA A 105 -0.86 3.93 -24.23
CA ALA A 105 -1.54 4.69 -23.21
C ALA A 105 -0.99 4.26 -21.84
N PRO A 106 -0.60 5.22 -20.97
CA PRO A 106 -0.09 4.86 -19.67
C PRO A 106 -1.14 4.07 -18.90
N THR A 107 -0.70 2.97 -18.31
CA THR A 107 -1.56 2.14 -17.46
C THR A 107 -1.94 2.91 -16.19
N GLU A 108 -3.02 2.51 -15.53
CA GLU A 108 -3.43 3.15 -14.26
C GLU A 108 -2.32 3.08 -13.20
N GLU A 109 -1.54 2.01 -13.20
CA GLU A 109 -0.39 1.85 -12.30
C GLU A 109 0.73 2.85 -12.61
N GLU A 110 1.00 3.13 -13.89
CA GLU A 110 1.98 4.15 -14.29
C GLU A 110 1.53 5.55 -13.92
N LEU A 111 0.23 5.86 -14.06
CA LEU A 111 -0.33 7.14 -13.65
C LEU A 111 -0.19 7.35 -12.13
N LYS A 112 -0.53 6.34 -11.32
CA LYS A 112 -0.35 6.39 -9.86
C LYS A 112 1.10 6.62 -9.45
N LYS A 113 2.05 5.91 -10.08
CA LYS A 113 3.49 6.12 -9.82
C LYS A 113 3.94 7.54 -10.20
N ARG A 114 3.42 8.11 -11.29
CA ARG A 114 3.71 9.50 -11.67
C ARG A 114 3.19 10.49 -10.63
N GLU A 115 1.96 10.29 -10.14
CA GLU A 115 1.38 11.10 -9.06
C GLU A 115 2.22 11.03 -7.78
N GLU A 116 2.60 9.84 -7.35
CA GLU A 116 3.48 9.63 -6.18
C GLU A 116 4.83 10.34 -6.36
N CYS A 117 5.42 10.27 -7.56
CA CYS A 117 6.66 10.97 -7.87
C CYS A 117 6.50 12.50 -7.84
N GLU A 118 5.38 13.05 -8.34
CA GLU A 118 5.15 14.50 -8.29
C GLU A 118 4.98 15.00 -6.85
N VAL A 119 4.27 14.26 -6.01
CA VAL A 119 4.16 14.56 -4.57
C VAL A 119 5.54 14.57 -3.91
N LEU A 120 6.39 13.59 -4.20
CA LEU A 120 7.74 13.54 -3.66
C LEU A 120 8.60 14.72 -4.13
N LYS A 121 8.52 15.09 -5.41
CA LYS A 121 9.23 16.25 -5.96
C LYS A 121 8.80 17.54 -5.27
N GLU A 122 7.51 17.72 -5.02
CA GLU A 122 6.99 18.89 -4.32
C GLU A 122 7.45 18.94 -2.85
N ALA A 123 7.39 17.82 -2.14
CA ALA A 123 7.86 17.73 -0.75
C ALA A 123 9.35 18.06 -0.62
N VAL A 124 10.20 17.53 -1.51
CA VAL A 124 11.64 17.82 -1.54
C VAL A 124 11.89 19.29 -1.86
N ARG A 125 11.17 19.85 -2.84
CA ARG A 125 11.27 21.27 -3.20
C ARG A 125 10.91 22.17 -2.01
N GLU A 126 9.82 21.87 -1.32
CA GLU A 126 9.39 22.63 -0.16
C GLU A 126 10.40 22.55 0.99
N GLN A 127 10.88 21.34 1.32
CA GLN A 127 11.90 21.15 2.35
C GLN A 127 13.18 21.93 2.04
N TYR A 128 13.65 21.88 0.80
CA TYR A 128 14.82 22.63 0.36
C TYR A 128 14.63 24.15 0.54
N MET A 129 13.47 24.68 0.14
CA MET A 129 13.17 26.10 0.29
C MET A 129 13.08 26.53 1.76
N ARG A 130 12.46 25.71 2.62
CA ARG A 130 12.41 25.94 4.07
C ARG A 130 13.83 25.95 4.67
N GLN A 131 14.67 24.98 4.29
CA GLN A 131 16.05 24.92 4.77
C GLN A 131 16.86 26.15 4.33
N LYS A 132 16.74 26.54 3.06
CA LYS A 132 17.42 27.72 2.52
C LYS A 132 17.01 29.00 3.24
N ALA A 133 15.71 29.18 3.50
CA ALA A 133 15.19 30.33 4.24
C ALA A 133 15.67 30.33 5.71
N SER A 134 15.68 29.15 6.36
CA SER A 134 16.19 29.00 7.73
C SER A 134 17.67 29.34 7.81
N ASN A 135 18.49 28.85 6.87
CA ASN A 135 19.92 29.12 6.83
C ASN A 135 20.18 30.62 6.60
N ALA A 136 19.45 31.27 5.70
CA ALA A 136 19.60 32.70 5.45
C ALA A 136 19.18 33.54 6.66
N ALA A 137 18.13 33.14 7.39
CA ALA A 137 17.70 33.81 8.61
C ALA A 137 18.74 33.67 9.74
N GLU A 138 19.32 32.47 9.88
CA GLU A 138 20.36 32.19 10.87
C GLU A 138 21.67 32.92 10.54
N GLU A 139 22.08 32.91 9.26
CA GLU A 139 23.23 33.68 8.79
C GLU A 139 23.05 35.17 9.07
N ALA A 140 21.87 35.73 8.76
CA ALA A 140 21.56 37.13 9.09
C ALA A 140 21.60 37.40 10.61
N ARG A 141 21.17 36.44 11.44
CA ARG A 141 21.26 36.54 12.91
C ARG A 141 22.72 36.57 13.38
N LEU A 142 23.55 35.67 12.84
CA LEU A 142 24.98 35.58 13.14
C LEU A 142 25.71 36.83 12.66
N SER A 143 25.48 37.30 11.44
CA SER A 143 26.10 38.54 10.92
C SER A 143 25.75 39.76 11.78
N ARG A 144 24.51 39.85 12.30
CA ARG A 144 24.13 40.93 13.24
C ARG A 144 24.87 40.81 14.58
N ALA A 145 25.06 39.59 15.09
CA ALA A 145 25.82 39.37 16.31
C ALA A 145 27.30 39.72 16.11
N MET A 146 27.92 39.28 15.02
CA MET A 146 29.32 39.58 14.67
C MET A 146 29.57 41.09 14.58
N LYS A 147 28.69 41.84 13.91
CA LYS A 147 28.79 43.31 13.86
C LYS A 147 28.80 43.98 15.24
N ARG A 148 28.09 43.42 16.23
CA ARG A 148 28.12 43.94 17.60
C ARG A 148 29.47 43.69 18.26
N TYR A 149 30.06 42.52 18.04
CA TYR A 149 31.39 42.20 18.55
C TYR A 149 32.49 43.04 17.87
N GLU A 150 32.41 43.27 16.55
CA GLU A 150 33.33 44.14 15.83
C GLU A 150 33.30 45.57 16.38
N VAL A 151 32.12 46.17 16.57
CA VAL A 151 31.98 47.52 17.14
C VAL A 151 32.50 47.61 18.58
N VAL A 152 32.27 46.57 19.40
CA VAL A 152 32.80 46.52 20.77
C VAL A 152 34.32 46.36 20.75
N ALA A 153 34.87 45.56 19.84
CA ALA A 153 36.32 45.39 19.67
C ALA A 153 36.99 46.69 19.19
N GLU A 154 36.39 47.41 18.23
CA GLU A 154 36.88 48.71 17.77
C GLU A 154 36.78 49.80 18.86
N ARG A 155 35.72 49.78 19.66
CA ARG A 155 35.55 50.72 20.78
C ARG A 155 36.47 50.38 21.95
N GLY A 156 36.75 49.09 22.18
CA GLY A 156 37.68 48.59 23.20
C GLY A 156 39.14 48.80 22.84
N ALA A 157 39.52 48.67 21.56
CA ALA A 157 40.88 48.95 21.08
C ALA A 157 41.24 50.44 21.15
N ASN A 158 40.24 51.33 21.14
CA ASN A 158 40.43 52.77 21.37
C ASN A 158 40.34 53.17 22.85
N SER A 159 40.16 52.22 23.77
CA SER A 159 40.16 52.48 25.21
C SER A 159 41.29 51.71 25.89
N ASP A 160 42.35 52.43 26.28
CA ASP A 160 43.39 51.92 27.17
C ASP A 160 42.77 51.57 28.53
N ILE A 161 42.27 50.34 28.72
CA ILE A 161 41.79 49.82 30.01
C ILE A 161 42.26 48.36 30.16
N PRO A 162 42.88 48.00 31.31
CA PRO A 162 43.89 46.95 31.37
C PRO A 162 43.32 45.53 31.54
N GLU A 163 44.12 44.57 31.11
CA GLU A 163 43.94 43.11 31.24
C GLU A 163 43.19 42.70 32.52
N HIS A 164 41.94 42.28 32.33
CA HIS A 164 41.17 41.61 33.37
C HIS A 164 41.80 40.23 33.57
N MET A 165 42.68 40.12 34.57
CA MET A 165 43.21 38.83 35.01
C MET A 165 42.03 37.95 35.45
N GLU A 166 41.71 36.95 34.64
CA GLU A 166 40.81 35.84 34.96
C GLU A 166 41.17 35.32 36.35
N THR A 167 40.21 35.40 37.26
CA THR A 167 40.48 35.05 38.65
C THR A 167 40.73 33.54 38.75
N PRO A 168 41.68 33.08 39.59
CA PRO A 168 42.00 31.67 39.69
C PRO A 168 40.80 30.78 40.11
N GLY A 169 39.71 31.36 40.63
CA GLY A 169 38.45 30.67 40.91
C GLY A 169 37.70 30.25 39.64
N GLU A 170 37.50 31.18 38.70
CA GLU A 170 36.79 30.92 37.44
C GLU A 170 37.53 29.92 36.55
N MET A 171 38.87 30.01 36.51
CA MET A 171 39.70 29.01 35.83
C MET A 171 39.55 27.59 36.41
N ASN A 172 39.33 27.47 37.74
CA ASN A 172 39.14 26.17 38.38
C ASN A 172 37.74 25.61 38.09
N GLU A 173 36.70 26.45 38.10
CA GLU A 173 35.34 26.06 37.71
C GLU A 173 35.30 25.58 36.26
N LEU A 174 35.93 26.33 35.34
CA LEU A 174 36.02 25.96 33.93
C LEU A 174 36.78 24.64 33.73
N ARG A 175 37.89 24.43 34.46
CA ARG A 175 38.60 23.13 34.44
C ARG A 175 37.72 22.00 34.93
N GLN A 176 36.94 22.22 35.99
CA GLN A 176 36.06 21.21 36.55
C GLN A 176 34.91 20.86 35.59
N GLU A 177 34.37 21.85 34.88
CA GLU A 177 33.35 21.66 33.86
C GLU A 177 33.89 20.89 32.64
N ILE A 178 35.10 21.23 32.18
CA ILE A 178 35.78 20.51 31.09
C ILE A 178 36.02 19.04 31.48
N GLU A 179 36.48 18.75 32.69
CA GLU A 179 36.69 17.38 33.16
C GLU A 179 35.37 16.59 33.28
N ASN A 180 34.29 17.25 33.69
CA ASN A 180 32.96 16.63 33.74
C ASN A 180 32.44 16.29 32.33
N LEU A 181 32.59 17.21 31.37
CA LEU A 181 32.21 16.97 29.96
C LEU A 181 33.04 15.85 29.33
N LYS A 182 34.34 15.76 29.60
CA LYS A 182 35.18 14.63 29.16
C LYS A 182 34.69 13.29 29.72
N HIS A 183 34.28 13.26 30.99
CA HIS A 183 33.69 12.07 31.61
C HIS A 183 32.36 11.66 30.95
N GLN A 184 31.52 12.62 30.59
CA GLN A 184 30.26 12.35 29.89
C GLN A 184 30.50 11.82 28.47
N LEU A 185 31.44 12.41 27.73
CA LEU A 185 31.81 11.96 26.39
C LEU A 185 32.35 10.52 26.40
N THR A 186 33.28 10.20 27.30
CA THR A 186 33.82 8.83 27.42
C THR A 186 32.75 7.80 27.82
N LYS A 187 31.73 8.20 28.58
CA LYS A 187 30.58 7.34 28.90
C LYS A 187 29.70 7.09 27.66
N LEU A 188 29.44 8.12 26.86
CA LEU A 188 28.68 8.00 25.62
C LEU A 188 29.43 7.16 24.58
N GLU A 189 30.75 7.33 24.44
CA GLU A 189 31.58 6.49 23.57
C GLU A 189 31.50 5.01 23.97
N LYS A 190 31.59 4.67 25.26
CA LYS A 190 31.42 3.28 25.73
C LYS A 190 30.02 2.71 25.44
N LEU A 191 28.98 3.52 25.54
CA LEU A 191 27.61 3.11 25.21
C LEU A 191 27.43 2.88 23.70
N LEU A 192 28.05 3.71 22.87
CA LEU A 192 28.07 3.52 21.43
C LEU A 192 28.87 2.28 21.04
N ASP A 193 30.05 2.09 21.62
CA ASP A 193 30.91 0.93 21.36
C ASP A 193 30.27 -0.40 21.75
N SER A 194 29.55 -0.44 22.87
CA SER A 194 28.82 -1.63 23.31
C SER A 194 27.59 -1.90 22.45
N LYS A 195 26.90 -0.83 21.99
CA LYS A 195 25.77 -0.95 21.06
C LYS A 195 26.22 -1.43 19.67
N VAL A 196 27.35 -0.93 19.17
CA VAL A 196 27.93 -1.38 17.90
C VAL A 196 28.39 -2.84 18.01
N ARG A 197 29.06 -3.23 19.10
CA ARG A 197 29.48 -4.63 19.32
C ARG A 197 28.33 -5.60 19.53
N GLY A 198 27.26 -5.19 20.22
CA GLY A 198 26.05 -6.01 20.41
C GLY A 198 25.23 -6.21 19.14
N GLN A 199 25.54 -5.49 18.05
CA GLN A 199 24.92 -5.69 16.73
C GLN A 199 25.78 -6.57 15.79
N CYS A 200 26.99 -7.00 16.21
CA CYS A 200 27.88 -7.85 15.41
C CYS A 200 28.04 -9.29 15.94
N THR A 201 27.15 -9.74 16.82
CA THR A 201 26.96 -11.16 17.20
C THR A 201 25.55 -11.57 16.89
#